data_AF-A0A521WT08-F1
#
_entry.id   AF-A0A521WT08-F1
#
_cell.length_a   1.000
_cell.length_b   1.000
_cell.length_c   1.000
_cell.angle_alpha   90.00
_cell.angle_beta   90.00
_cell.angle_gamma   90.00
#
_symmetry.space_group_name_H-M   'P 1'
#
loop_
_entity.id
_entity.type
_entity.pdbx_description
1 polymer ?
#
loop_
_entity_poly.entity_id
_entity_poly.type
_entity_poly.pdbx_seq_one_letter_code
_entity_poly.pdbx_strand_id
1 'polypeptide(L)' 'MLNLSRISDERFVVYAKGLCFMSVCTDIKLQEDVESLANMKNPTGIQHRWKVHDEAFKTGEANPHTCEQDRTRRHWLLSC' A
#
# COMPACT_ATOMS: atom_id res chain seq x y z
N MET A 1 0.98 25.89 16.06
CA MET A 1 0.09 25.34 15.00
C MET A 1 0.80 24.15 14.39
N LEU A 2 0.32 22.93 14.68
CA LEU A 2 0.87 21.73 14.05
C LEU A 2 0.33 21.67 12.61
N ASN A 3 1.26 21.60 11.66
CA ASN A 3 0.97 21.56 10.24
C ASN A 3 0.43 20.17 9.89
N LEU A 4 -0.90 20.03 9.84
CA LEU A 4 -1.63 18.77 9.58
C LEU A 4 -1.28 18.12 8.22
N SER A 5 -0.64 18.85 7.31
CA SER A 5 -0.16 18.34 6.02
C SER A 5 1.03 17.37 6.14
N ARG A 6 1.78 17.37 7.25
CA ARG A 6 2.91 16.44 7.46
C ARG A 6 2.51 15.09 8.05
N ILE A 7 1.35 14.99 8.71
CA ILE A 7 0.90 13.76 9.39
C ILE A 7 0.26 12.76 8.40
N SER A 8 -0.16 13.23 7.21
CA SER A 8 -0.91 12.42 6.24
C SER A 8 -0.06 11.59 5.27
N ASP A 9 1.25 11.82 5.16
CA ASP A 9 2.13 11.08 4.25
C ASP A 9 2.92 9.94 4.91
N GLU A 10 3.10 9.94 6.24
CA GLU A 10 3.86 8.87 6.92
C GLU A 10 3.10 7.54 7.01
N ARG A 11 1.76 7.59 7.09
CA ARG A 11 0.93 6.39 7.26
C ARG A 11 0.88 5.50 6.03
N PHE A 12 1.10 6.04 4.84
CA PHE A 12 1.02 5.27 3.59
C PHE A 12 2.24 5.56 2.73
N VAL A 13 3.16 4.60 2.70
CA VAL A 13 4.43 4.71 2.00
C VAL A 13 4.46 3.69 0.87
N VAL A 14 4.73 4.15 -0.35
CA VAL A 14 5.02 3.23 -1.46
C VAL A 14 6.41 2.67 -1.20
N TYR A 15 6.48 1.38 -0.89
CA TYR A 15 7.72 0.68 -0.59
C TYR A 15 8.47 0.31 -1.87
N ALA A 16 7.74 -0.19 -2.88
CA ALA A 16 8.25 -0.48 -4.21
C ALA A 16 7.15 -0.36 -5.26
N LYS A 17 7.47 0.07 -6.49
CA LYS A 17 6.49 0.19 -7.58
C LYS A 17 7.10 -0.29 -8.90
N GLY A 18 6.44 -1.24 -9.54
CA GLY A 18 6.69 -1.69 -10.90
C GLY A 18 5.60 -1.21 -11.87
N LEU A 19 5.53 -1.84 -13.05
CA LEU A 19 4.54 -1.50 -14.08
C LEU A 19 3.11 -1.88 -13.67
N CYS A 20 2.91 -3.15 -13.28
CA CYS A 20 1.59 -3.69 -12.91
C CYS A 20 1.48 -4.07 -11.42
N PHE A 21 2.54 -3.87 -10.64
CA PHE A 21 2.58 -4.24 -9.22
C PHE A 21 3.11 -3.10 -8.37
N MET A 22 2.58 -2.96 -7.16
CA MET A 22 3.03 -1.97 -6.18
C MET A 22 2.97 -2.57 -4.78
N SER A 23 4.05 -2.41 -4.00
CA SER A 23 4.07 -2.71 -2.58
C SER A 23 3.94 -1.42 -1.78
N VAL A 24 3.05 -1.42 -0.79
CA VAL A 24 2.84 -0.28 0.12
C VAL A 24 2.95 -0.71 1.57
N CYS A 25 3.57 0.11 2.40
CA CYS A 25 3.65 -0.07 3.85
C CYS A 25 2.68 0.90 4.54
N THR A 26 1.76 0.38 5.36
CA THR A 26 0.73 1.20 6.01
C THR A 26 0.20 0.60 7.32
N ASP A 27 -0.27 1.45 8.23
CA ASP A 27 -1.00 1.06 9.44
C ASP A 27 -2.49 0.75 9.17
N ILE A 28 -2.97 1.02 7.94
CA ILE A 28 -4.32 0.72 7.48
C ILE A 28 -4.52 -0.80 7.40
N LYS A 29 -5.62 -1.27 7.97
CA LYS A 29 -5.95 -2.70 8.08
C LYS A 29 -7.02 -3.15 7.09
N LEU A 30 -7.85 -2.24 6.61
CA LEU A 30 -8.94 -2.54 5.69
C LEU A 30 -8.44 -2.42 4.25
N GLN A 31 -8.62 -3.48 3.46
CA GLN A 31 -8.22 -3.54 2.06
C GLN A 31 -8.81 -2.36 1.25
N GLU A 32 -10.09 -2.07 1.41
CA GLU A 32 -10.78 -1.02 0.66
C GLU A 32 -10.15 0.37 0.88
N ASP A 33 -9.68 0.64 2.10
CA ASP A 33 -9.00 1.90 2.44
C ASP A 33 -7.60 1.95 1.82
N VAL A 34 -6.88 0.82 1.81
CA VAL A 34 -5.56 0.71 1.15
C VAL A 34 -5.69 0.95 -0.35
N GLU A 35 -6.65 0.31 -1.00
CA GLU A 35 -6.93 0.49 -2.43
C GLU A 35 -7.37 1.92 -2.75
N SER A 36 -8.25 2.50 -1.94
CA SER A 36 -8.73 3.87 -2.13
C SER A 36 -7.58 4.86 -2.04
N LEU A 37 -6.71 4.71 -1.02
CA LEU A 37 -5.57 5.60 -0.84
C LEU A 37 -4.49 5.39 -1.90
N ALA A 38 -4.25 4.14 -2.33
CA ALA A 38 -3.36 3.82 -3.44
C ALA A 38 -3.80 4.50 -4.74
N ASN A 39 -5.10 4.43 -5.06
CA ASN A 39 -5.64 5.04 -6.28
C ASN A 39 -5.73 6.57 -6.21
N MET A 40 -5.86 7.14 -5.01
CA MET A 40 -5.81 8.60 -4.80
C MET A 40 -4.38 9.14 -4.95
N LYS A 41 -3.39 8.50 -4.31
CA LYS A 41 -2.00 8.97 -4.27
C LYS A 41 -1.18 8.55 -5.48
N ASN A 42 -1.50 7.40 -6.09
CA ASN A 42 -0.74 6.77 -7.15
C ASN A 42 -1.66 6.24 -8.27
N PRO A 43 -2.47 7.07 -8.94
CA PRO A 43 -3.38 6.60 -9.99
C PRO A 43 -2.63 5.87 -11.12
N THR A 44 -3.27 4.83 -11.68
CA THR A 44 -2.68 4.00 -12.75
C THR A 44 -2.84 4.62 -14.14
N GLY A 45 -3.81 5.53 -14.32
CA GLY A 45 -4.12 6.15 -15.61
C GLY A 45 -4.85 5.21 -16.60
N ILE A 46 -5.18 3.99 -16.18
CA ILE A 46 -5.93 3.00 -16.95
C ILE A 46 -7.25 2.66 -16.22
N GLN A 47 -8.19 2.01 -16.92
CA GLN A 47 -9.46 1.61 -16.31
C GLN A 47 -9.26 0.63 -15.14
N HIS A 48 -8.21 -0.18 -15.21
CA HIS A 48 -7.84 -1.08 -14.12
C HIS A 48 -7.09 -0.32 -13.03
N ARG A 49 -7.75 -0.16 -11.89
CA ARG A 49 -7.25 0.56 -10.71
C ARG A 49 -6.38 -0.37 -9.88
N TRP A 50 -5.55 0.18 -8.99
CA TRP A 50 -4.84 -0.63 -8.00
C TRP A 50 -5.84 -1.40 -7.14
N LYS A 51 -5.65 -2.72 -7.07
CA LYS A 51 -6.37 -3.66 -6.22
C LYS A 51 -5.38 -4.47 -5.39
N VAL A 52 -5.74 -4.84 -4.17
CA VAL A 52 -4.90 -5.77 -3.40
C VAL A 52 -4.85 -7.09 -4.15
N HIS A 53 -3.63 -7.62 -4.28
CA HIS A 53 -3.36 -8.85 -5.03
C HIS A 53 -3.62 -10.07 -4.15
N ASP A 54 -4.23 -11.13 -4.69
CA ASP A 54 -4.61 -12.30 -3.88
C ASP A 54 -3.42 -13.22 -3.55
N GLU A 55 -2.32 -13.13 -4.30
CA GLU A 55 -1.15 -13.98 -4.11
C GLU A 55 -0.17 -13.45 -3.05
N ALA A 56 0.67 -14.35 -2.56
CA ALA A 56 1.79 -14.04 -1.68
C ALA A 56 2.85 -13.17 -2.38
N PHE A 57 3.69 -12.50 -1.59
CA PHE A 57 4.90 -11.89 -2.10
C PHE A 57 5.82 -12.96 -2.70
N LYS A 58 6.65 -12.57 -3.67
CA LYS A 58 7.61 -13.49 -4.32
C LYS A 58 8.59 -14.14 -3.33
N THR A 59 8.82 -13.50 -2.20
CA THR A 59 9.67 -13.96 -1.10
C THR A 59 8.97 -14.97 -0.17
N GLY A 60 7.67 -15.22 -0.36
CA GLY A 60 6.88 -16.25 0.31
C GLY A 60 5.96 -15.74 1.42
N GLU A 61 6.05 -14.46 1.79
CA GLU A 61 5.20 -13.84 2.80
C GLU A 61 3.77 -13.65 2.29
N ALA A 62 2.79 -13.86 3.17
CA ALA A 62 1.39 -13.64 2.86
C ALA A 62 1.10 -12.17 2.49
N ASN A 63 0.03 -11.93 1.73
CA ASN A 63 -0.49 -10.60 1.49
C ASN A 63 -1.77 -10.36 2.30
N PRO A 64 -1.83 -9.40 3.22
CA PRO A 64 -0.72 -8.60 3.74
C PRO A 64 0.16 -9.33 4.77
N HIS A 65 1.38 -8.86 4.98
CA HIS A 65 2.23 -9.28 6.11
C HIS A 65 2.70 -8.10 6.95
N THR A 66 3.09 -8.39 8.20
CA THR A 66 3.64 -7.39 9.13
C THR A 66 4.94 -6.80 8.59
N CYS A 67 5.14 -5.49 8.76
CA CYS A 67 6.40 -4.83 8.42
C CYS A 67 7.51 -5.19 9.43
N GLU A 68 8.69 -5.52 8.91
CA GLU A 68 9.86 -5.91 9.71
C GLU A 68 10.48 -4.74 10.49
N GLN A 69 10.28 -3.50 10.00
CA GLN A 69 10.79 -2.28 10.62
C GLN A 69 9.81 -1.70 11.64
N ASP A 70 8.51 -1.92 11.45
CA ASP A 70 7.44 -1.41 12.31
C ASP A 70 6.28 -2.41 12.41
N ARG A 71 6.17 -3.09 13.55
CA ARG A 71 5.15 -4.11 13.80
C ARG A 71 3.71 -3.58 13.84
N THR A 72 3.51 -2.26 13.88
CA THR A 72 2.18 -1.65 13.80
C THR A 72 1.69 -1.51 12.35
N ARG A 73 2.59 -1.68 11.37
CA ARG A 73 2.32 -1.53 9.94
C ARG A 73 2.35 -2.87 9.22
N ARG A 74 1.78 -2.87 8.01
CA ARG A 74 1.71 -4.02 7.11
C ARG A 74 2.18 -3.64 5.72
N HIS A 75 2.85 -4.57 5.06
CA HIS A 75 3.08 -4.54 3.62
C HIS A 75 1.88 -5.14 2.89
N TRP A 76 1.39 -4.41 1.90
CA TRP A 76 0.34 -4.84 1.00
C TRP A 76 0.90 -4.88 -0.41
N LEU A 77 0.66 -5.98 -1.12
CA LEU A 77 0.91 -6.08 -2.56
C LEU A 77 -0.37 -5.71 -3.30
N LEU A 78 -0.24 -4.80 -4.26
CA LEU A 78 -1.31 -4.39 -5.16
C LEU A 78 -0.93 -4.68 -6.61
N SER A 79 -1.93 -4.93 -7.43
CA SER A 79 -1.80 -5.06 -8.89
C SER A 79 -2.80 -4.17 -9.64
N CYS A 80 -2.46 -3.81 -10.87
CA CYS A 80 -3.33 -3.13 -11.83
C CYS A 80 -3.11 -3.65 -13.25
#